data_AF-A0A533SJB2-F1
#
_entry.id   AF-A0A533SJB2-F1
#
_cell.length_a   1.000
_cell.length_b   1.000
_cell.length_c   1.000
_cell.angle_alpha   90.00
_cell.angle_beta   90.00
_cell.angle_gamma   90.00
#
_symmetry.space_group_name_H-M   'P 1'
#
loop_
_entity.id
_entity.type
_entity.pdbx_description
1 polymer ?
#
loop_
_entity_poly.entity_id
_entity_poly.type
_entity_poly.pdbx_seq_one_letter_code
_entity_poly.pdbx_strand_id
1 'polypeptide(L)'
;MNRFYFIRKHVDAPALIMEFSRSLYEEIDYLHEGQNAELFATNFKNYPGVYVPRVHWPTTTKRVLTLENVQAIKITDYASIEAAGINRAEVAQRLFGTYMKQIYDDRFFHADPHPGNLFVKPLPLHEGQTKVEWLLVFVDFGMTGQVTTGQMNGLREVLIAVGTRNPARIVKAYQMLGVLLPGADLELLERAGARVFERFWGMTAPELVNFSQEELFAFLHEFENLIYEMPFQVPQNIVLLVRCLSILSGMCTGLDVNFNAWSSISPYAQKLVAEETGSRWKTWLAELGVFAQALFSLPQKMDRLVARMERGDLEVRTPELKKGVDRLDRSVNRLAGAVIFAALLLSAVQIYIAGNMTLAGVLAGAALFVILWMLH
;
A
#
# COMPACT_ATOMS: atom_id res chain seq x y z
N MET A 1 20.95 26.94 2.16
CA MET A 1 19.65 26.24 2.23
C MET A 1 18.62 26.71 1.20
N ASN A 2 19.00 27.33 0.06
CA ASN A 2 18.06 27.99 -0.89
C ASN A 2 18.00 27.39 -2.30
N ARG A 3 18.12 26.06 -2.48
CA ARG A 3 18.19 25.43 -3.82
C ARG A 3 16.96 24.63 -4.29
N PHE A 4 15.87 24.60 -3.53
CA PHE A 4 14.72 23.72 -3.82
C PHE A 4 13.35 24.44 -3.93
N TYR A 5 13.31 25.68 -4.42
CA TYR A 5 12.05 26.44 -4.50
C TYR A 5 10.97 25.79 -5.39
N PHE A 6 11.37 25.07 -6.44
CA PHE A 6 10.43 24.42 -7.38
C PHE A 6 9.72 23.18 -6.79
N ILE A 7 10.33 22.50 -5.81
CA ILE A 7 9.79 21.29 -5.17
C ILE A 7 8.75 21.64 -4.08
N ARG A 8 8.86 22.84 -3.51
CA ARG A 8 8.08 23.28 -2.35
C ARG A 8 6.58 23.45 -2.60
N LYS A 9 6.12 23.45 -3.86
CA LYS A 9 4.70 23.54 -4.20
C LYS A 9 3.92 22.23 -3.98
N HIS A 10 4.60 21.09 -3.99
CA HIS A 10 3.94 19.77 -3.92
C HIS A 10 4.51 18.87 -2.81
N VAL A 11 5.64 19.26 -2.20
CA VAL A 11 6.33 18.47 -1.16
C VAL A 11 7.08 19.39 -0.19
N ASP A 12 6.93 19.17 1.12
CA ASP A 12 7.79 19.76 2.15
C ASP A 12 9.12 19.00 2.25
N ALA A 13 10.03 19.29 1.32
CA ALA A 13 11.33 18.62 1.24
C ALA A 13 12.21 18.77 2.51
N PRO A 14 12.27 19.93 3.20
CA PRO A 14 12.94 20.03 4.49
C PRO A 14 12.39 19.06 5.54
N ALA A 15 11.06 18.95 5.67
CA ALA A 15 10.44 18.02 6.60
C ALA A 15 10.84 16.57 6.28
N LEU A 16 10.79 16.16 5.01
CA LEU A 16 11.20 14.82 4.58
C LEU A 16 12.68 14.53 4.86
N ILE A 17 13.57 15.49 4.63
CA ILE A 17 15.01 15.29 4.88
C ILE A 17 15.29 15.14 6.39
N MET A 18 14.63 15.94 7.23
CA MET A 18 14.76 15.80 8.69
C MET A 18 14.24 14.45 9.17
N GLU A 19 13.11 14.01 8.62
CA GLU A 19 12.48 12.74 8.93
C GLU A 19 13.35 11.54 8.51
N PHE A 20 13.89 11.58 7.29
CA PHE A 20 14.84 10.58 6.80
C PHE A 20 16.11 10.53 7.65
N SER A 21 16.66 11.69 8.01
CA SER A 21 17.86 11.77 8.85
C SER A 21 17.61 11.17 10.23
N ARG A 22 16.47 11.49 10.86
CA ARG A 22 16.07 10.91 12.15
C ARG A 22 15.95 9.39 12.06
N SER A 23 15.25 8.87 11.05
CA SER A 23 15.06 7.42 10.85
C SER A 23 16.40 6.69 10.73
N LEU A 24 17.35 7.23 9.95
CA LEU A 24 18.67 6.62 9.81
C LEU A 24 19.47 6.61 11.13
N TYR A 25 19.38 7.66 11.94
CA TYR A 25 20.05 7.70 13.24
C TYR A 25 19.44 6.72 14.24
N GLU A 26 18.13 6.53 14.19
CA GLU A 26 17.43 5.57 15.04
C GLU A 26 17.78 4.12 14.64
N GLU A 27 17.92 3.83 13.35
CA GLU A 27 18.29 2.49 12.84
C GLU A 27 19.74 2.06 13.20
N ILE A 28 20.65 3.01 13.43
CA ILE A 28 22.07 2.70 13.74
C ILE A 28 22.39 2.73 15.24
N ASP A 29 21.45 3.08 16.12
CA ASP A 29 21.66 3.15 17.56
C ASP A 29 20.91 2.05 18.30
N TYR A 30 21.58 0.91 18.51
CA TYR A 30 21.01 -0.23 19.24
C TYR A 30 20.72 0.03 20.72
N LEU A 31 21.18 1.15 21.29
CA LEU A 31 20.71 1.56 22.63
C LEU A 31 19.24 1.99 22.56
N HIS A 32 18.84 2.64 21.46
CA HIS A 32 17.46 3.07 21.26
C HIS A 32 16.54 1.85 21.06
N GLU A 33 16.98 0.87 20.28
CA GLU A 33 16.28 -0.41 20.14
C GLU A 33 16.09 -1.13 21.50
N GLY A 34 17.15 -1.20 22.31
CA GLY A 34 17.05 -1.75 23.67
C GLY A 34 16.05 -0.99 24.56
N GLN A 35 15.99 0.34 24.45
CA GLN A 35 15.02 1.15 25.20
C GLN A 35 13.58 0.91 24.72
N ASN A 36 13.39 0.75 23.40
CA ASN A 36 12.11 0.38 22.82
C ASN A 36 11.64 -0.99 23.32
N ALA A 37 12.55 -1.97 23.44
CA ALA A 37 12.25 -3.27 24.00
C ALA A 37 11.74 -3.17 25.46
N GLU A 38 12.40 -2.38 26.31
CA GLU A 38 11.97 -2.16 27.71
C GLU A 38 10.61 -1.45 27.80
N LEU A 39 10.36 -0.45 26.94
CA LEU A 39 9.07 0.21 26.85
C LEU A 39 7.97 -0.77 26.42
N PHE A 40 8.26 -1.61 25.43
CA PHE A 40 7.35 -2.65 24.97
C PHE A 40 7.06 -3.66 26.09
N ALA A 41 8.09 -4.13 26.81
CA ALA A 41 7.93 -5.01 27.97
C ALA A 41 7.03 -4.37 29.04
N THR A 42 7.19 -3.08 29.30
CA THR A 42 6.38 -2.32 30.26
C THR A 42 4.91 -2.25 29.83
N ASN A 43 4.65 -1.99 28.54
CA ASN A 43 3.29 -1.92 27.99
C ASN A 43 2.56 -3.27 28.06
N PHE A 44 3.30 -4.39 28.03
CA PHE A 44 2.77 -5.75 28.07
C PHE A 44 2.81 -6.43 29.45
N LYS A 45 3.33 -5.76 30.49
CA LYS A 45 3.51 -6.36 31.84
C LYS A 45 2.24 -7.01 32.43
N ASN A 46 1.07 -6.48 32.08
CA ASN A 46 -0.24 -6.93 32.57
C ASN A 46 -1.08 -7.63 31.48
N TYR A 47 -0.46 -7.97 30.34
CA TYR A 47 -1.15 -8.55 29.19
C TYR A 47 -0.64 -9.98 28.96
N PRO A 48 -1.39 -11.01 29.37
CA PRO A 48 -0.95 -12.39 29.25
C PRO A 48 -0.80 -12.80 27.77
N GLY A 49 0.15 -13.68 27.49
CA GLY A 49 0.33 -14.26 26.15
C GLY A 49 1.32 -13.53 25.25
N VAL A 50 1.97 -12.46 25.71
CA VAL A 50 3.07 -11.77 25.01
C VAL A 50 4.32 -11.80 25.89
N TYR A 51 5.48 -11.94 25.28
CA TYR A 51 6.75 -11.95 25.97
C TYR A 51 7.79 -11.14 25.21
N VAL A 52 8.58 -10.37 25.95
CA VAL A 52 9.69 -9.57 25.44
C VAL A 52 10.97 -10.10 26.10
N PRO A 53 11.98 -10.53 25.33
CA PRO A 53 13.28 -10.91 25.86
C PRO A 53 13.89 -9.77 26.67
N ARG A 54 14.47 -10.06 27.84
CA ARG A 54 15.18 -9.03 28.61
C ARG A 54 16.40 -8.53 27.84
N VAL A 55 16.63 -7.21 27.88
CA VAL A 55 17.86 -6.61 27.35
C VAL A 55 18.99 -6.84 28.35
N HIS A 56 20.11 -7.40 27.88
CA HIS A 56 21.31 -7.54 28.68
C HIS A 56 22.20 -6.29 28.54
N TRP A 57 21.81 -5.23 29.25
CA TRP A 57 22.47 -3.92 29.21
C TRP A 57 24.00 -3.92 29.36
N PRO A 58 24.64 -4.77 30.22
CA PRO A 58 26.09 -4.76 30.36
C PRO A 58 26.88 -5.11 29.08
N THR A 59 26.25 -5.81 28.12
CA THR A 59 26.87 -6.16 26.82
C THR A 59 26.21 -5.45 25.63
N THR A 60 25.20 -4.62 25.89
CA THR A 60 24.55 -3.80 24.86
C THR A 60 25.33 -2.51 24.66
N THR A 61 25.58 -2.17 23.40
CA THR A 61 26.26 -0.95 22.96
C THR A 61 25.51 -0.35 21.78
N LYS A 62 25.94 0.81 21.27
CA LYS A 62 25.35 1.40 20.06
C LYS A 62 25.37 0.49 18.83
N ARG A 63 26.25 -0.51 18.78
CA ARG A 63 26.47 -1.39 17.62
C ARG A 63 26.20 -2.86 17.90
N VAL A 64 25.89 -3.22 19.15
CA VAL A 64 25.57 -4.60 19.54
C VAL A 64 24.39 -4.58 20.50
N LEU A 65 23.26 -5.19 20.14
CA LEU A 65 22.15 -5.44 21.05
C LEU A 65 22.24 -6.88 21.57
N THR A 66 22.23 -7.06 22.90
CA THR A 66 22.17 -8.39 23.51
C THR A 66 20.82 -8.61 24.18
N LEU A 67 20.13 -9.68 23.79
CA LEU A 67 18.82 -10.08 24.34
C LEU A 67 18.89 -11.46 24.99
N GLU A 68 17.96 -11.73 25.91
CA GLU A 68 17.72 -13.07 26.45
C GLU A 68 17.44 -14.08 25.34
N ASN A 69 18.06 -15.26 25.42
CA ASN A 69 17.76 -16.36 24.50
C ASN A 69 16.44 -17.04 24.90
N VAL A 70 15.42 -16.90 24.06
CA VAL A 70 14.04 -17.27 24.38
C VAL A 70 13.60 -18.66 23.92
N GLN A 71 14.42 -19.40 23.15
CA GLN A 71 14.08 -20.71 22.58
C GLN A 71 12.63 -20.81 22.06
N ALA A 72 12.37 -20.20 20.90
CA ALA A 72 11.02 -20.06 20.35
C ALA A 72 10.94 -20.52 18.89
N ILE A 73 9.74 -20.91 18.46
CA ILE A 73 9.41 -21.37 17.10
C ILE A 73 9.11 -20.15 16.23
N LYS A 74 9.67 -20.05 15.03
CA LYS A 74 9.37 -18.94 14.10
C LYS A 74 7.88 -18.90 13.78
N ILE A 75 7.28 -17.71 13.70
CA ILE A 75 5.84 -17.59 13.44
C ILE A 75 5.41 -18.16 12.08
N THR A 76 6.33 -18.24 11.12
CA THR A 76 6.12 -18.83 9.79
C THR A 76 6.32 -20.34 9.74
N ASP A 77 6.85 -20.95 10.79
CA ASP A 77 7.04 -22.41 10.87
C ASP A 77 5.76 -23.08 11.36
N TYR A 78 4.78 -23.13 10.46
CA TYR A 78 3.45 -23.65 10.72
C TYR A 78 3.46 -25.11 11.19
N ALA A 79 4.35 -25.92 10.62
CA ALA A 79 4.48 -27.33 10.97
C ALA A 79 4.97 -27.51 12.42
N SER A 80 5.99 -26.76 12.84
CA SER A 80 6.48 -26.83 14.21
C SER A 80 5.47 -26.29 15.22
N ILE A 81 4.70 -25.24 14.86
CA ILE A 81 3.62 -24.72 15.71
C ILE A 81 2.54 -25.78 15.93
N GLU A 82 2.09 -26.45 14.87
CA GLU A 82 1.10 -27.53 14.95
C GLU A 82 1.65 -28.76 15.71
N ALA A 83 2.90 -29.13 15.48
CA ALA A 83 3.57 -30.22 16.18
C ALA A 83 3.72 -29.95 17.69
N ALA A 84 3.84 -28.68 18.08
CA ALA A 84 3.81 -28.24 19.48
C ALA A 84 2.39 -28.24 20.09
N GLY A 85 1.36 -28.67 19.35
CA GLY A 85 -0.03 -28.71 19.82
C GLY A 85 -0.71 -27.34 19.84
N ILE A 86 -0.16 -26.34 19.15
CA ILE A 86 -0.67 -24.97 19.14
C ILE A 86 -1.53 -24.74 17.90
N ASN A 87 -2.73 -24.20 18.10
CA ASN A 87 -3.62 -23.85 16.99
C ASN A 87 -3.19 -22.54 16.31
N ARG A 88 -2.84 -22.60 15.02
CA ARG A 88 -2.42 -21.43 14.23
C ARG A 88 -3.46 -20.32 14.14
N ALA A 89 -4.75 -20.64 14.16
CA ALA A 89 -5.80 -19.63 14.17
C ALA A 89 -5.81 -18.83 15.48
N GLU A 90 -5.49 -19.47 16.60
CA GLU A 90 -5.30 -18.75 17.86
C GLU A 90 -4.05 -17.87 17.84
N VAL A 91 -2.99 -18.32 17.15
CA VAL A 91 -1.79 -17.50 16.92
C VAL A 91 -2.14 -16.26 16.12
N ALA A 92 -2.89 -16.39 15.03
CA ALA A 92 -3.34 -15.27 14.20
C ALA A 92 -4.18 -14.27 15.02
N GLN A 93 -5.14 -14.74 15.81
CA GLN A 93 -5.99 -13.90 16.64
C GLN A 93 -5.20 -13.15 17.71
N ARG A 94 -4.29 -13.83 18.43
CA ARG A 94 -3.47 -13.19 19.46
C ARG A 94 -2.49 -12.21 18.86
N LEU A 95 -1.84 -12.56 17.73
CA LEU A 95 -0.96 -11.66 17.01
C LEU A 95 -1.70 -10.37 16.64
N PHE A 96 -2.85 -10.50 15.98
CA PHE A 96 -3.64 -9.34 15.57
C PHE A 96 -4.07 -8.49 16.78
N GLY A 97 -4.63 -9.12 17.81
CA GLY A 97 -5.06 -8.43 19.04
C GLY A 97 -3.91 -7.71 19.74
N THR A 98 -2.71 -8.29 19.72
CA THR A 98 -1.49 -7.70 20.28
C THR A 98 -1.11 -6.40 19.57
N TYR A 99 -1.20 -6.36 18.24
CA TYR A 99 -0.95 -5.14 17.46
C TYR A 99 -2.07 -4.10 17.63
N MET A 100 -3.32 -4.53 17.77
CA MET A 100 -4.43 -3.60 18.02
C MET A 100 -4.28 -2.93 19.39
N LYS A 101 -3.92 -3.67 20.44
CA LYS A 101 -3.59 -3.08 21.75
C LYS A 101 -2.48 -2.02 21.63
N GLN A 102 -1.39 -2.34 20.94
CA GLN A 102 -0.28 -1.40 20.72
C GLN A 102 -0.74 -0.09 20.07
N ILE A 103 -1.54 -0.19 19.00
CA ILE A 103 -2.00 0.96 18.23
C ILE A 103 -3.02 1.78 19.04
N TYR A 104 -4.03 1.13 19.62
CA TYR A 104 -5.18 1.79 20.23
C TYR A 104 -4.95 2.17 21.68
N ASP A 105 -4.42 1.26 22.49
CA ASP A 105 -4.29 1.43 23.93
C ASP A 105 -2.95 2.08 24.28
N ASP A 106 -1.84 1.53 23.77
CA ASP A 106 -0.49 1.99 24.11
C ASP A 106 -0.05 3.20 23.27
N ARG A 107 -0.64 3.37 22.07
CA ARG A 107 -0.25 4.35 21.05
C ARG A 107 1.23 4.29 20.67
N PHE A 108 1.85 3.15 20.94
CA PHE A 108 3.22 2.81 20.64
C PHE A 108 3.20 1.40 20.06
N PHE A 109 3.59 1.28 18.81
CA PHE A 109 3.46 0.03 18.05
C PHE A 109 4.77 -0.35 17.38
N HIS A 110 4.97 -1.66 17.26
CA HIS A 110 6.02 -2.23 16.45
C HIS A 110 5.69 -1.97 14.97
N ALA A 111 6.51 -1.17 14.30
CA ALA A 111 6.18 -0.63 12.98
C ALA A 111 6.55 -1.58 11.82
N ASP A 112 7.42 -2.57 12.07
CA ASP A 112 7.80 -3.55 11.06
C ASP A 112 7.50 -4.97 11.53
N PRO A 113 6.26 -5.46 11.39
CA PRO A 113 5.85 -6.80 11.83
C PRO A 113 6.46 -7.91 10.94
N HIS A 114 7.74 -7.82 10.57
CA HIS A 114 8.39 -8.78 9.72
C HIS A 114 8.35 -10.18 10.38
N PRO A 115 7.98 -11.25 9.64
CA PRO A 115 7.82 -12.57 10.23
C PRO A 115 9.12 -13.13 10.86
N GLY A 116 10.29 -12.62 10.45
CA GLY A 116 11.58 -12.98 11.03
C GLY A 116 11.76 -12.57 12.49
N ASN A 117 10.97 -11.59 12.97
CA ASN A 117 11.10 -10.99 14.29
C ASN A 117 10.03 -11.47 15.29
N LEU A 118 9.18 -12.40 14.85
CA LEU A 118 8.02 -12.87 15.59
C LEU A 118 8.10 -14.39 15.78
N PHE A 119 7.87 -14.82 17.01
CA PHE A 119 8.02 -16.21 17.41
C PHE A 119 6.91 -16.65 18.35
N VAL A 120 6.68 -17.96 18.42
CA VAL A 120 5.77 -18.64 19.34
C VAL A 120 6.62 -19.47 20.29
N LYS A 121 6.49 -19.22 21.59
CA LYS A 121 7.17 -19.98 22.64
C LYS A 121 6.17 -20.88 23.37
N PRO A 122 6.16 -22.19 23.13
CA PRO A 122 5.38 -23.12 23.93
C PRO A 122 5.83 -23.09 25.40
N LEU A 123 4.88 -23.14 26.32
CA LEU A 123 5.14 -23.30 27.74
C LEU A 123 5.04 -24.78 28.12
N PRO A 124 5.78 -25.22 29.16
CA PRO A 124 5.66 -26.58 29.68
C PRO A 124 4.21 -26.90 30.05
N LEU A 125 3.74 -28.09 29.68
CA LEU A 125 2.42 -28.57 30.06
C LEU A 125 2.42 -28.88 31.57
N HIS A 126 1.50 -28.28 32.32
CA HIS A 126 1.33 -28.61 33.75
C HIS A 126 0.36 -29.79 33.93
N GLU A 127 0.50 -30.51 35.04
CA GLU A 127 -0.33 -31.68 35.36
C GLU A 127 -1.83 -31.28 35.37
N GLY A 128 -2.64 -31.96 34.56
CA GLY A 128 -4.06 -31.66 34.39
C GLY A 128 -4.42 -30.63 33.31
N GLN A 129 -3.44 -29.98 32.67
CA GLN A 129 -3.70 -29.15 31.48
C GLN A 129 -3.76 -30.01 30.22
N THR A 130 -4.82 -29.83 29.43
CA THR A 130 -5.01 -30.50 28.13
C THR A 130 -4.53 -29.66 26.95
N LYS A 131 -4.20 -28.39 27.18
CA LYS A 131 -3.83 -27.42 26.14
C LYS A 131 -2.46 -26.82 26.44
N VAL A 132 -1.58 -26.80 25.44
CA VAL A 132 -0.28 -26.14 25.51
C VAL A 132 -0.50 -24.63 25.54
N GLU A 133 -0.15 -24.00 26.66
CA GLU A 133 -0.04 -22.55 26.72
C GLU A 133 1.21 -22.09 25.97
N TRP A 134 1.21 -20.85 25.50
CA TRP A 134 2.30 -20.32 24.70
C TRP A 134 2.32 -18.80 24.77
N LEU A 135 3.48 -18.22 24.47
CA LEU A 135 3.71 -16.78 24.44
C LEU A 135 4.10 -16.34 23.03
N LEU A 136 3.54 -15.22 22.57
CA LEU A 136 4.00 -14.52 21.39
C LEU A 136 5.24 -13.72 21.75
N VAL A 137 6.35 -13.93 21.05
CA VAL A 137 7.65 -13.32 21.35
C VAL A 137 8.08 -12.40 20.23
N PHE A 138 8.52 -11.20 20.61
CA PHE A 138 9.09 -10.18 19.73
C PHE A 138 10.59 -10.09 20.02
N VAL A 139 11.44 -10.02 18.99
CA VAL A 139 12.92 -9.99 19.17
C VAL A 139 13.63 -8.85 18.46
N ASP A 140 12.89 -8.03 17.72
CA ASP A 140 13.36 -6.81 17.07
C ASP A 140 12.48 -5.68 17.59
N PHE A 141 13.10 -4.54 17.91
CA PHE A 141 12.41 -3.34 18.36
C PHE A 141 12.98 -2.08 17.69
N GLY A 142 13.70 -2.25 16.58
CA GLY A 142 14.41 -1.19 15.87
C GLY A 142 13.45 -0.25 15.16
N MET A 143 12.33 -0.78 14.65
CA MET A 143 11.28 0.01 14.01
C MET A 143 10.03 0.06 14.89
N THR A 144 9.83 1.19 15.55
CA THR A 144 8.59 1.47 16.30
C THR A 144 7.95 2.77 15.82
N GLY A 145 6.64 2.88 16.00
CA GLY A 145 5.85 4.04 15.63
C GLY A 145 5.00 4.50 16.81
N GLN A 146 4.69 5.79 16.81
CA GLN A 146 3.76 6.37 17.77
C GLN A 146 2.56 6.97 17.05
N VAL A 147 1.37 6.79 17.63
CA VAL A 147 0.14 7.41 17.16
C VAL A 147 -0.27 8.49 18.15
N THR A 148 -0.15 9.75 17.75
CA THR A 148 -0.55 10.85 18.65
C THR A 148 -2.05 10.81 18.93
N THR A 149 -2.48 11.42 20.03
CA THR A 149 -3.92 11.58 20.32
C THR A 149 -4.66 12.27 19.17
N GLY A 150 -4.03 13.28 18.55
CA GLY A 150 -4.59 13.98 17.39
C GLY A 150 -4.81 13.05 16.20
N GLN A 151 -3.85 12.18 15.91
CA GLN A 151 -3.97 11.19 14.84
C GLN A 151 -4.98 10.10 15.16
N MET A 152 -5.07 9.65 16.42
CA MET A 152 -6.11 8.70 16.84
C MET A 152 -7.52 9.29 16.66
N ASN A 153 -7.69 10.56 17.02
CA ASN A 153 -8.93 11.30 16.78
C ASN A 153 -9.16 11.52 15.28
N GLY A 154 -8.11 11.72 14.49
CA GLY A 154 -8.19 11.79 13.03
C GLY A 154 -8.69 10.48 12.41
N LEU A 155 -8.15 9.33 12.84
CA LEU A 155 -8.63 8.01 12.42
C LEU A 155 -10.09 7.78 12.79
N ARG A 156 -10.49 8.18 14.01
CA ARG A 156 -11.89 8.20 14.45
C ARG A 156 -12.74 9.07 13.51
N GLU A 157 -12.31 10.28 13.20
CA GLU A 157 -13.05 11.19 12.32
C GLU A 157 -13.14 10.62 10.90
N VAL A 158 -12.14 9.91 10.37
CA VAL A 158 -12.26 9.18 9.09
C VAL A 158 -13.40 8.17 9.16
N LEU A 159 -13.45 7.33 10.21
CA LEU A 159 -14.50 6.31 10.36
C LEU A 159 -15.89 6.96 10.41
N ILE A 160 -16.03 8.05 11.16
CA ILE A 160 -17.30 8.79 11.26
C ILE A 160 -17.63 9.47 9.93
N ALA A 161 -16.67 10.10 9.27
CA ALA A 161 -16.86 10.80 8.00
C ALA A 161 -17.36 9.85 6.91
N VAL A 162 -16.71 8.68 6.77
CA VAL A 162 -17.13 7.68 5.79
C VAL A 162 -18.50 7.12 6.16
N GLY A 163 -18.73 6.79 7.44
CA GLY A 163 -20.03 6.25 7.85
C GLY A 163 -21.20 7.24 7.70
N THR A 164 -20.95 8.52 8.01
CA THR A 164 -21.95 9.60 7.88
C THR A 164 -22.04 10.20 6.48
N ARG A 165 -21.15 9.79 5.56
CA ARG A 165 -20.99 10.35 4.21
C ARG A 165 -20.80 11.87 4.24
N ASN A 166 -19.99 12.34 5.18
CA ASN A 166 -19.81 13.76 5.42
C ASN A 166 -18.44 14.21 4.86
N PRO A 167 -18.42 14.93 3.73
CA PRO A 167 -17.17 15.40 3.12
C PRO A 167 -16.43 16.43 3.98
N ALA A 168 -17.13 17.31 4.70
CA ALA A 168 -16.47 18.25 5.61
C ALA A 168 -15.70 17.52 6.72
N ARG A 169 -16.27 16.41 7.23
CA ARG A 169 -15.60 15.57 8.22
C ARG A 169 -14.39 14.84 7.65
N ILE A 170 -14.41 14.39 6.39
CA ILE A 170 -13.22 13.73 5.81
C ILE A 170 -12.05 14.71 5.66
N VAL A 171 -12.33 15.95 5.25
CA VAL A 171 -11.31 17.00 5.15
C VAL A 171 -10.74 17.36 6.52
N LYS A 172 -11.62 17.51 7.54
CA LYS A 172 -11.18 17.69 8.94
C LYS A 172 -10.30 16.53 9.40
N ALA A 173 -10.63 15.29 9.05
CA ALA A 173 -9.82 14.14 9.38
C ALA A 173 -8.43 14.20 8.74
N TYR A 174 -8.32 14.61 7.47
CA TYR A 174 -7.02 14.81 6.81
C TYR A 174 -6.16 15.87 7.50
N GLN A 175 -6.77 16.95 7.99
CA GLN A 175 -6.06 17.95 8.80
C GLN A 175 -5.53 17.35 10.11
N MET A 176 -6.37 16.61 10.83
CA MET A 176 -6.00 16.00 12.12
C MET A 176 -4.93 14.92 11.97
N LEU A 177 -4.93 14.20 10.85
CA LEU A 177 -3.89 13.22 10.51
C LEU A 177 -2.59 13.87 10.02
N GLY A 178 -2.60 15.18 9.75
CA GLY A 178 -1.43 15.91 9.23
C GLY A 178 -1.13 15.60 7.76
N VAL A 179 -2.14 15.15 7.00
CA VAL A 179 -1.97 14.72 5.61
C VAL A 179 -2.05 15.89 4.63
N LEU A 180 -2.61 17.04 5.04
CA LEU A 180 -2.73 18.20 4.17
C LEU A 180 -1.51 19.13 4.28
N LEU A 181 -1.00 19.57 3.13
CA LEU A 181 0.03 20.60 3.05
C LEU A 181 -0.52 21.98 3.44
N PRO A 182 0.32 22.88 3.98
CA PRO A 182 -0.08 24.26 4.25
C PRO A 182 -0.57 24.95 2.96
N GLY A 183 -1.76 25.56 3.03
CA GLY A 183 -2.37 26.24 1.88
C GLY A 183 -3.26 25.35 1.01
N ALA A 184 -3.54 24.10 1.43
CA ALA A 184 -4.54 23.26 0.78
C ALA A 184 -5.92 23.96 0.70
N ASP A 185 -6.54 23.92 -0.47
CA ASP A 185 -7.91 24.41 -0.68
C ASP A 185 -8.91 23.41 -0.08
N LEU A 186 -9.37 23.71 1.13
CA LEU A 186 -10.30 22.86 1.86
C LEU A 186 -11.67 22.78 1.17
N GLU A 187 -12.12 23.86 0.53
CA GLU A 187 -13.44 23.88 -0.14
C GLU A 187 -13.41 22.99 -1.39
N LEU A 188 -12.33 23.05 -2.16
CA LEU A 188 -12.11 22.15 -3.29
C LEU A 188 -12.06 20.69 -2.85
N LEU A 189 -11.37 20.39 -1.75
CA LEU A 189 -11.29 19.06 -1.16
C LEU A 189 -12.65 18.54 -0.68
N GLU A 190 -13.48 19.39 -0.06
CA GLU A 190 -14.84 19.02 0.36
C GLU A 190 -15.74 18.70 -0.84
N ARG A 191 -15.70 19.54 -1.90
CA ARG A 191 -16.45 19.29 -3.14
C ARG A 191 -16.01 17.98 -3.81
N ALA A 192 -14.71 17.72 -3.87
CA ALA A 192 -14.17 16.47 -4.38
C ALA A 192 -14.61 15.27 -3.54
N GLY A 193 -14.52 15.37 -2.22
CA GLY A 193 -14.99 14.34 -1.30
C GLY A 193 -16.48 14.04 -1.45
N ALA A 194 -17.31 15.07 -1.65
CA ALA A 194 -18.76 14.89 -1.89
C ALA A 194 -19.02 14.07 -3.15
N ARG A 195 -18.30 14.36 -4.23
CA ARG A 195 -18.43 13.68 -5.53
C ARG A 195 -17.90 12.25 -5.47
N VAL A 196 -16.82 12.00 -4.73
CA VAL A 196 -16.36 10.63 -4.41
C VAL A 196 -17.45 9.86 -3.69
N PHE A 197 -18.05 10.44 -2.64
CA PHE A 197 -19.14 9.78 -1.91
C PHE A 197 -20.35 9.54 -2.83
N GLU A 198 -20.80 10.51 -3.62
CA GLU A 198 -21.91 10.31 -4.57
C GLU A 198 -21.63 9.19 -5.58
N ARG A 199 -20.39 9.11 -6.07
CA ARG A 199 -20.02 8.20 -7.17
C ARG A 199 -19.78 6.76 -6.72
N PHE A 200 -19.08 6.58 -5.60
CA PHE A 200 -18.62 5.26 -5.16
C PHE A 200 -19.47 4.67 -4.03
N TRP A 201 -20.36 5.46 -3.43
CA TRP A 201 -21.20 4.95 -2.37
C TRP A 201 -22.26 3.99 -2.88
N GLY A 202 -22.41 2.86 -2.19
CA GLY A 202 -23.38 1.82 -2.56
C GLY A 202 -22.92 0.91 -3.69
N MET A 203 -21.74 1.17 -4.27
CA MET A 203 -21.10 0.21 -5.16
C MET A 203 -20.69 -1.04 -4.39
N THR A 204 -20.95 -2.20 -4.97
CA THR A 204 -20.45 -3.47 -4.49
C THR A 204 -18.97 -3.65 -4.85
N ALA A 205 -18.27 -4.54 -4.15
CA ALA A 205 -16.87 -4.85 -4.44
C ALA A 205 -16.62 -5.25 -5.91
N PRO A 206 -17.47 -6.05 -6.57
CA PRO A 206 -17.34 -6.31 -8.00
C PRO A 206 -17.52 -5.08 -8.89
N GLU A 207 -18.42 -4.16 -8.55
CA GLU A 207 -18.65 -2.93 -9.33
C GLU A 207 -17.46 -1.96 -9.22
N LEU A 208 -16.82 -1.89 -8.05
CA LEU A 208 -15.57 -1.15 -7.86
C LEU A 208 -14.41 -1.74 -8.68
N VAL A 209 -14.30 -3.07 -8.71
CA VAL A 209 -13.23 -3.76 -9.45
C VAL A 209 -13.45 -3.71 -10.96
N ASN A 210 -14.70 -3.68 -11.40
CA ASN A 210 -15.08 -3.59 -12.81
C ASN A 210 -15.25 -2.14 -13.29
N PHE A 211 -14.83 -1.16 -12.49
CA PHE A 211 -14.90 0.24 -12.86
C PHE A 211 -14.10 0.50 -14.13
N SER A 212 -14.74 1.05 -15.16
CA SER A 212 -14.12 1.19 -16.47
C SER A 212 -13.01 2.25 -16.44
N GLN A 213 -11.96 2.04 -17.25
CA GLN A 213 -10.87 3.00 -17.33
C GLN A 213 -11.36 4.38 -17.82
N GLU A 214 -12.31 4.40 -18.74
CA GLU A 214 -12.90 5.63 -19.29
C GLU A 214 -13.63 6.45 -18.21
N GLU A 215 -14.40 5.79 -17.34
CA GLU A 215 -15.06 6.44 -16.21
C GLU A 215 -14.07 6.94 -15.15
N LEU A 216 -12.97 6.21 -14.93
CA LEU A 216 -11.89 6.66 -14.06
C LEU A 216 -11.19 7.89 -14.62
N PHE A 217 -10.83 7.88 -15.91
CA PHE A 217 -10.20 9.03 -16.55
C PHE A 217 -11.11 10.26 -16.53
N ALA A 218 -12.41 10.10 -16.82
CA ALA A 218 -13.37 11.20 -16.74
C ALA A 218 -13.49 11.77 -15.32
N PHE A 219 -13.54 10.89 -14.30
CA PHE A 219 -13.58 11.31 -12.90
C PHE A 219 -12.30 12.03 -12.45
N LEU A 220 -11.12 11.52 -12.83
CA LEU A 220 -9.84 12.16 -12.52
C LEU A 220 -9.71 13.51 -13.24
N HIS A 221 -10.22 13.64 -14.46
CA HIS A 221 -10.19 14.88 -15.23
C HIS A 221 -11.08 15.98 -14.62
N GLU A 222 -12.18 15.61 -13.93
CA GLU A 222 -13.02 16.57 -13.18
C GLU A 222 -12.25 17.23 -12.03
N PHE A 223 -11.31 16.50 -11.42
CA PHE A 223 -10.46 16.96 -10.31
C PHE A 223 -9.02 17.17 -10.74
N GLU A 224 -8.81 17.49 -12.02
CA GLU A 224 -7.50 17.69 -12.63
C GLU A 224 -6.64 18.61 -11.75
N ASN A 225 -7.15 19.79 -11.39
CA ASN A 225 -6.42 20.74 -10.55
C ASN A 225 -6.03 20.18 -9.17
N LEU A 226 -6.88 19.36 -8.54
CA LEU A 226 -6.56 18.71 -7.27
C LEU A 226 -5.45 17.66 -7.42
N ILE A 227 -5.45 16.93 -8.54
CA ILE A 227 -4.43 15.94 -8.88
C ILE A 227 -3.12 16.63 -9.28
N TYR A 228 -3.18 17.76 -9.97
CA TYR A 228 -1.97 18.50 -10.35
C TYR A 228 -1.33 19.18 -9.14
N GLU A 229 -2.13 19.75 -8.22
CA GLU A 229 -1.62 20.45 -7.05
C GLU A 229 -1.35 19.52 -5.85
N MET A 230 -1.81 18.26 -5.89
CA MET A 230 -1.69 17.22 -4.86
C MET A 230 -1.33 17.78 -3.47
N PRO A 231 -2.28 18.41 -2.75
CA PRO A 231 -2.00 19.09 -1.49
C PRO A 231 -1.81 18.10 -0.33
N PHE A 232 -1.32 16.90 -0.62
CA PHE A 232 -1.22 15.79 0.32
C PHE A 232 0.24 15.44 0.59
N GLN A 233 0.60 15.37 1.86
CA GLN A 233 1.84 14.80 2.35
C GLN A 233 1.52 13.91 3.54
N VAL A 234 1.53 12.60 3.32
CA VAL A 234 1.22 11.62 4.37
C VAL A 234 2.40 11.56 5.37
N PRO A 235 2.18 11.78 6.67
CA PRO A 235 3.25 11.66 7.67
C PRO A 235 3.81 10.24 7.75
N GLN A 236 5.11 10.08 8.03
CA GLN A 236 5.78 8.78 8.08
C GLN A 236 5.09 7.80 9.04
N ASN A 237 4.63 8.26 10.20
CA ASN A 237 4.01 7.37 11.18
C ASN A 237 2.67 6.79 10.71
N ILE A 238 1.93 7.51 9.84
CA ILE A 238 0.74 6.98 9.17
C ILE A 238 1.13 5.96 8.10
N VAL A 239 2.20 6.23 7.33
CA VAL A 239 2.74 5.26 6.36
C VAL A 239 3.17 3.96 7.06
N LEU A 240 3.90 4.07 8.17
CA LEU A 240 4.31 2.94 9.00
C LEU A 240 3.11 2.16 9.54
N LEU A 241 2.07 2.86 10.00
CA LEU A 241 0.84 2.22 10.48
C LEU A 241 0.14 1.41 9.37
N VAL A 242 -0.02 1.98 8.18
CA VAL A 242 -0.65 1.30 7.03
C VAL A 242 0.19 0.10 6.58
N ARG A 243 1.52 0.24 6.52
CA ARG A 243 2.44 -0.85 6.19
C ARG A 243 2.33 -1.98 7.22
N CYS A 244 2.36 -1.63 8.51
CA CYS A 244 2.23 -2.58 9.61
C CYS A 244 0.92 -3.37 9.49
N LEU A 245 -0.23 -2.71 9.33
CA LEU A 245 -1.52 -3.37 9.18
C LEU A 245 -1.59 -4.28 7.95
N SER A 246 -0.98 -3.87 6.84
CA SER A 246 -0.93 -4.65 5.60
C SER A 246 -0.15 -5.95 5.76
N ILE A 247 1.08 -5.86 6.30
CA ILE A 247 1.93 -7.04 6.54
C ILE A 247 1.28 -7.95 7.60
N LEU A 248 0.75 -7.36 8.67
CA LEU A 248 0.03 -8.08 9.72
C LEU A 248 -1.16 -8.86 9.16
N SER A 249 -1.98 -8.24 8.31
CA SER A 249 -3.11 -8.92 7.65
C SER A 249 -2.63 -10.10 6.83
N GLY A 250 -1.57 -9.94 6.03
CA GLY A 250 -1.00 -11.03 5.24
C GLY A 250 -0.50 -12.19 6.11
N MET A 251 0.18 -11.88 7.22
CA MET A 251 0.69 -12.88 8.15
C MET A 251 -0.43 -13.64 8.86
N CYS A 252 -1.44 -12.93 9.35
CA CYS A 252 -2.60 -13.55 9.98
C CYS A 252 -3.37 -14.45 9.00
N THR A 253 -3.49 -14.07 7.72
CA THR A 253 -4.07 -14.94 6.70
C THR A 253 -3.19 -16.15 6.37
N GLY A 254 -1.87 -16.04 6.47
CA GLY A 254 -0.96 -17.17 6.35
C GLY A 254 -1.11 -18.19 7.48
N LEU A 255 -1.31 -17.70 8.71
CA LEU A 255 -1.57 -18.52 9.90
C LEU A 255 -2.97 -19.17 9.87
N ASP A 256 -3.99 -18.41 9.47
CA ASP A 256 -5.37 -18.86 9.35
C ASP A 256 -5.98 -18.38 8.02
N VAL A 257 -6.26 -19.32 7.13
CA VAL A 257 -6.83 -19.04 5.80
C VAL A 257 -8.21 -18.35 5.88
N ASN A 258 -8.93 -18.54 6.98
CA ASN A 258 -10.24 -17.93 7.21
C ASN A 258 -10.13 -16.61 7.98
N PHE A 259 -8.91 -16.14 8.26
CA PHE A 259 -8.70 -14.91 9.00
C PHE A 259 -9.28 -13.72 8.25
N ASN A 260 -10.14 -12.97 8.95
CA ASN A 260 -10.75 -11.76 8.43
C ASN A 260 -10.22 -10.56 9.22
N ALA A 261 -9.37 -9.76 8.57
CA ALA A 261 -8.77 -8.58 9.20
C ALA A 261 -9.84 -7.57 9.63
N TRP A 262 -10.91 -7.40 8.83
CA TRP A 262 -11.98 -6.47 9.17
C TRP A 262 -12.74 -6.88 10.43
N SER A 263 -13.11 -8.16 10.56
CA SER A 263 -13.82 -8.62 11.76
C SER A 263 -12.97 -8.46 13.02
N SER A 264 -11.63 -8.51 12.88
CA SER A 264 -10.68 -8.32 13.96
C SER A 264 -10.44 -6.84 14.30
N ILE A 265 -10.50 -5.93 13.33
CA ILE A 265 -10.39 -4.46 13.53
C ILE A 265 -11.70 -3.87 14.06
N SER A 266 -12.85 -4.40 13.60
CA SER A 266 -14.17 -3.83 13.87
C SER A 266 -14.39 -3.49 15.36
N PRO A 267 -14.10 -4.36 16.34
CA PRO A 267 -14.28 -4.03 17.75
C PRO A 267 -13.53 -2.77 18.21
N TYR A 268 -12.36 -2.50 17.65
CA TYR A 268 -11.57 -1.31 17.96
C TYR A 268 -12.11 -0.06 17.26
N ALA A 269 -12.56 -0.21 16.01
CA ALA A 269 -13.30 0.84 15.31
C ALA A 269 -14.58 1.22 16.09
N GLN A 270 -15.30 0.25 16.65
CA GLN A 270 -16.47 0.48 17.49
C GLN A 270 -16.12 1.28 18.74
N LYS A 271 -15.05 0.91 19.46
CA LYS A 271 -14.57 1.66 20.62
C LYS A 271 -14.27 3.12 20.28
N LEU A 272 -13.67 3.39 19.12
CA LEU A 272 -13.36 4.76 18.69
C LEU A 272 -14.62 5.61 18.47
N VAL A 273 -15.66 5.06 17.85
CA VAL A 273 -16.84 5.85 17.44
C VAL A 273 -18.01 5.81 18.44
N ALA A 274 -17.96 4.87 19.40
CA ALA A 274 -19.01 4.67 20.40
C ALA A 274 -19.18 5.87 21.33
N GLU A 275 -18.12 6.63 21.60
CA GLU A 275 -18.15 7.81 22.46
C GLU A 275 -18.94 8.98 21.85
N GLU A 276 -19.03 9.07 20.52
CA GLU A 276 -19.56 10.26 19.83
C GLU A 276 -20.87 10.04 19.06
N THR A 277 -21.23 8.79 18.70
CA THR A 277 -22.22 8.56 17.61
C THR A 277 -23.49 7.77 17.99
N GLY A 278 -23.75 7.56 19.29
CA GLY A 278 -24.96 6.85 19.76
C GLY A 278 -25.06 5.42 19.19
N SER A 279 -26.22 4.97 18.70
CA SER A 279 -26.40 3.62 18.14
C SER A 279 -26.23 3.52 16.62
N ARG A 280 -26.10 4.65 15.90
CA ARG A 280 -26.08 4.71 14.41
C ARG A 280 -24.78 4.18 13.79
N TRP A 281 -23.69 4.12 14.55
CA TRP A 281 -22.40 3.60 14.06
C TRP A 281 -22.46 2.13 13.65
N LYS A 282 -23.37 1.33 14.23
CA LYS A 282 -23.48 -0.11 13.96
C LYS A 282 -23.76 -0.40 12.49
N THR A 283 -24.67 0.37 11.90
CA THR A 283 -25.10 0.20 10.51
C THR A 283 -23.96 0.51 9.54
N TRP A 284 -23.31 1.65 9.70
CA TRP A 284 -22.27 2.07 8.77
C TRP A 284 -20.95 1.31 8.94
N LEU A 285 -20.61 0.86 10.16
CA LEU A 285 -19.45 -0.03 10.36
C LEU A 285 -19.65 -1.40 9.69
N ALA A 286 -20.88 -1.92 9.62
CA ALA A 286 -21.16 -3.13 8.86
C ALA A 286 -20.94 -2.91 7.36
N GLU A 287 -21.43 -1.79 6.81
CA GLU A 287 -21.26 -1.41 5.40
C GLU A 287 -19.78 -1.18 5.04
N LEU A 288 -19.03 -0.44 5.88
CA LEU A 288 -17.59 -0.23 5.75
C LEU A 288 -16.79 -1.54 5.68
N GLY A 289 -17.25 -2.57 6.38
CA GLY A 289 -16.60 -3.87 6.39
C GLY A 289 -16.57 -4.57 5.07
N VAL A 290 -17.63 -4.43 4.29
CA VAL A 290 -17.71 -5.03 2.95
C VAL A 290 -16.67 -4.40 2.03
N PHE A 291 -16.52 -3.07 2.08
CA PHE A 291 -15.50 -2.35 1.32
C PHE A 291 -14.08 -2.67 1.78
N ALA A 292 -13.83 -2.67 3.09
CA ALA A 292 -12.52 -2.96 3.65
C ALA A 292 -12.07 -4.39 3.31
N GLN A 293 -12.95 -5.39 3.44
CA GLN A 293 -12.63 -6.77 3.06
C GLN A 293 -12.27 -6.89 1.57
N ALA A 294 -12.97 -6.16 0.70
CA ALA A 294 -12.65 -6.11 -0.71
C ALA A 294 -11.25 -5.53 -0.94
N LEU A 295 -10.93 -4.39 -0.32
CA LEU A 295 -9.61 -3.73 -0.41
C LEU A 295 -8.48 -4.61 0.12
N PHE A 296 -8.64 -5.23 1.30
CA PHE A 296 -7.61 -6.11 1.88
C PHE A 296 -7.42 -7.40 1.08
N SER A 297 -8.38 -7.79 0.23
CA SER A 297 -8.23 -8.94 -0.68
C SER A 297 -7.49 -8.61 -2.00
N LEU A 298 -7.26 -7.32 -2.30
CA LEU A 298 -6.60 -6.88 -3.54
C LEU A 298 -5.09 -7.22 -3.59
N PRO A 299 -4.28 -7.05 -2.53
CA PRO A 299 -2.85 -7.38 -2.57
C PRO A 299 -2.61 -8.84 -2.96
N GLN A 300 -3.37 -9.79 -2.39
CA GLN A 300 -3.27 -11.22 -2.72
C GLN A 300 -3.62 -11.54 -4.19
N LYS A 301 -4.48 -10.72 -4.82
CA LYS A 301 -4.82 -10.86 -6.23
C LYS A 301 -3.77 -10.22 -7.13
N MET A 302 -3.17 -9.11 -6.71
CA MET A 302 -2.05 -8.48 -7.40
C MET A 302 -0.81 -9.37 -7.38
N ASP A 303 -0.49 -10.03 -6.26
CA ASP A 303 0.61 -11.00 -6.18
C ASP A 303 0.38 -12.19 -7.12
N ARG A 304 -0.88 -12.60 -7.33
CA ARG A 304 -1.21 -13.63 -8.32
C ARG A 304 -1.09 -13.14 -9.75
N LEU A 305 -1.35 -11.87 -10.03
CA LEU A 305 -1.17 -11.24 -11.34
C LEU A 305 0.33 -11.05 -11.64
N VAL A 306 1.11 -10.61 -10.66
CA VAL A 306 2.57 -10.47 -10.73
C VAL A 306 3.24 -11.85 -10.85
N ALA A 307 2.88 -12.82 -10.01
CA ALA A 307 3.41 -14.18 -10.10
C ALA A 307 2.94 -14.94 -11.36
N ARG A 308 1.81 -14.55 -11.99
CA ARG A 308 1.41 -15.06 -13.32
C ARG A 308 2.20 -14.39 -14.45
N MET A 309 2.56 -13.11 -14.30
CA MET A 309 3.50 -12.44 -15.20
C MET A 309 4.91 -13.03 -15.10
N GLU A 310 5.41 -13.26 -13.88
CA GLU A 310 6.76 -13.80 -13.62
C GLU A 310 6.92 -15.26 -14.06
N ARG A 311 5.83 -16.05 -14.02
CA ARG A 311 5.83 -17.44 -14.54
C ARG A 311 5.68 -17.54 -16.06
N GLY A 312 5.54 -16.42 -16.77
CA GLY A 312 5.35 -16.43 -18.22
C GLY A 312 4.03 -17.04 -18.68
N ASP A 313 3.08 -17.24 -17.75
CA ASP A 313 1.83 -17.98 -17.96
C ASP A 313 0.68 -17.09 -18.46
N LEU A 314 0.97 -15.82 -18.76
CA LEU A 314 0.14 -15.04 -19.65
C LEU A 314 0.43 -15.46 -21.10
N GLU A 315 0.12 -16.73 -21.39
CA GLU A 315 -0.34 -17.11 -22.71
C GLU A 315 -1.68 -16.38 -22.90
N VAL A 316 -1.61 -15.10 -23.27
CA VAL A 316 -2.76 -14.32 -23.71
C VAL A 316 -3.22 -14.95 -25.02
N ARG A 317 -3.98 -16.04 -24.88
CA ARG A 317 -4.78 -16.65 -25.94
C ARG A 317 -5.94 -15.71 -26.24
N THR A 318 -5.63 -14.55 -26.80
CA THR A 318 -6.60 -13.79 -27.59
C THR A 318 -6.05 -13.75 -29.02
N PRO A 319 -6.50 -14.67 -29.90
CA PRO A 319 -6.21 -14.63 -31.33
C PRO A 319 -6.62 -13.30 -31.99
N GLU A 320 -7.39 -12.48 -31.28
CA GLU A 320 -7.94 -11.19 -31.71
C GLU A 320 -6.96 -10.03 -31.52
N LEU A 321 -6.14 -10.04 -30.46
CA LEU A 321 -5.16 -8.98 -30.19
C LEU A 321 -3.97 -9.04 -31.17
N LYS A 322 -3.50 -10.24 -31.50
CA LYS A 322 -2.43 -10.42 -32.52
C LYS A 322 -2.89 -9.95 -33.92
N LYS A 323 -4.15 -10.21 -34.28
CA LYS A 323 -4.75 -9.72 -35.53
C LYS A 323 -4.91 -8.20 -35.57
N GLY A 324 -5.10 -7.55 -34.42
CA GLY A 324 -5.15 -6.09 -34.29
C GLY A 324 -3.77 -5.44 -34.46
N VAL A 325 -2.75 -6.01 -33.82
CA VAL A 325 -1.36 -5.54 -33.92
C VAL A 325 -0.80 -5.73 -35.32
N ASP A 326 -1.00 -6.89 -35.96
CA ASP A 326 -0.55 -7.14 -37.35
C ASP A 326 -1.25 -6.23 -38.39
N ARG A 327 -2.46 -5.72 -38.08
CA ARG A 327 -3.15 -4.73 -38.93
C ARG A 327 -2.61 -3.32 -38.71
N LEU A 328 -2.25 -2.98 -37.47
CA LEU A 328 -1.61 -1.71 -37.13
C LEU A 328 -0.22 -1.62 -37.75
N ASP A 329 0.63 -2.64 -37.61
CA ASP A 329 1.98 -2.65 -38.21
C ASP A 329 1.94 -2.55 -39.72
N ARG A 330 1.03 -3.26 -40.39
CA ARG A 330 0.83 -3.12 -41.84
C ARG A 330 0.32 -1.74 -42.24
N SER A 331 -0.53 -1.12 -41.42
CA SER A 331 -1.06 0.23 -41.69
C SER A 331 0.02 1.30 -41.49
N VAL A 332 0.85 1.17 -40.46
CA VAL A 332 1.99 2.07 -40.19
C VAL A 332 3.05 1.95 -41.28
N ASN A 333 3.44 0.73 -41.67
CA ASN A 333 4.41 0.53 -42.76
C ASN A 333 3.88 1.04 -44.10
N ARG A 334 2.57 0.90 -44.37
CA ARG A 334 1.95 1.45 -45.58
C ARG A 334 1.90 2.98 -45.58
N LEU A 335 1.68 3.61 -44.42
CA LEU A 335 1.73 5.07 -44.29
C LEU A 335 3.17 5.60 -44.45
N ALA A 336 4.15 4.97 -43.78
CA ALA A 336 5.56 5.34 -43.91
C ALA A 336 6.05 5.19 -45.36
N GLY A 337 5.71 4.08 -46.03
CA GLY A 337 6.03 3.87 -47.44
C GLY A 337 5.35 4.89 -48.38
N ALA A 338 4.09 5.27 -48.12
CA ALA A 338 3.39 6.29 -48.90
C ALA A 338 4.04 7.68 -48.79
N VAL A 339 4.51 8.04 -47.58
CA VAL A 339 5.24 9.29 -47.34
C VAL A 339 6.58 9.29 -48.08
N ILE A 340 7.33 8.18 -48.02
CA ILE A 340 8.61 8.03 -48.74
C ILE A 340 8.39 8.07 -50.26
N PHE A 341 7.37 7.38 -50.77
CA PHE A 341 6.99 7.42 -52.18
C PHE A 341 6.67 8.84 -52.65
N ALA A 342 5.83 9.57 -51.91
CA ALA A 342 5.46 10.94 -52.24
C ALA A 342 6.69 11.86 -52.25
N ALA A 343 7.58 11.73 -51.27
CA ALA A 343 8.82 12.50 -51.21
C ALA A 343 9.76 12.21 -52.39
N LEU A 344 9.93 10.94 -52.76
CA LEU A 344 10.76 10.53 -53.91
C LEU A 344 10.15 10.97 -55.23
N LEU A 345 8.83 10.85 -55.40
CA LEU A 345 8.12 11.27 -56.61
C LEU A 345 8.20 12.78 -56.81
N LEU A 346 7.95 13.57 -55.76
CA LEU A 346 8.07 15.03 -55.80
C LEU A 346 9.50 15.47 -56.11
N SER A 347 10.50 14.80 -55.50
CA SER A 347 11.92 15.06 -55.77
C SER A 347 12.30 14.71 -57.21
N ALA A 348 11.80 13.60 -57.75
CA ALA A 348 12.03 13.20 -59.15
C ALA A 348 11.43 14.21 -60.13
N VAL A 349 10.20 14.68 -59.89
CA VAL A 349 9.53 15.70 -60.71
C VAL A 349 10.29 17.03 -60.65
N GLN A 350 10.75 17.45 -59.48
CA GLN A 350 11.49 18.71 -59.33
C GLN A 350 12.85 18.68 -60.03
N ILE A 351 13.56 17.53 -59.97
CA ILE A 351 14.84 17.35 -60.67
C ILE A 351 14.67 17.21 -62.18
N TYR A 352 13.56 16.61 -62.63
CA TYR A 352 13.19 16.57 -64.05
C TYR A 352 12.98 17.98 -64.60
N ILE A 353 12.25 18.83 -63.87
CA ILE A 353 12.05 20.24 -64.21
C ILE A 353 13.38 21.01 -64.22
N ALA A 354 14.33 20.63 -63.35
CA ALA A 354 15.69 21.20 -63.31
C ALA A 354 16.62 20.70 -64.43
N GLY A 355 16.14 19.86 -65.36
CA GLY A 355 16.87 19.45 -66.57
C GLY A 355 17.81 18.25 -66.43
N ASN A 356 17.83 17.57 -65.27
CA ASN A 356 18.69 16.41 -65.04
C ASN A 356 17.93 15.09 -65.16
N MET A 357 17.86 14.57 -66.40
CA MET A 357 17.03 13.41 -66.74
C MET A 357 17.50 12.10 -66.10
N THR A 358 18.80 11.92 -65.86
CA THR A 358 19.35 10.67 -65.30
C THR A 358 19.01 10.54 -63.82
N LEU A 359 19.21 11.60 -63.03
CA LEU A 359 18.84 11.63 -61.60
C LEU A 359 17.33 11.56 -61.40
N ALA A 360 16.54 12.22 -62.24
CA ALA A 360 15.08 12.12 -62.22
C ALA A 360 14.61 10.68 -62.48
N GLY A 361 15.21 9.99 -63.46
CA GLY A 361 14.90 8.60 -63.77
C GLY A 361 15.22 7.63 -62.63
N VAL A 362 16.36 7.82 -61.95
CA VAL A 362 16.75 7.01 -60.78
C VAL A 362 15.77 7.18 -59.62
N LEU A 363 15.36 8.41 -59.31
CA LEU A 363 14.43 8.69 -58.23
C LEU A 363 13.01 8.22 -58.53
N ALA A 364 12.56 8.33 -59.79
CA ALA A 364 11.28 7.77 -60.23
C ALA A 364 11.28 6.23 -60.15
N GLY A 365 12.38 5.58 -60.52
CA GLY A 365 12.57 4.14 -60.37
C GLY A 365 12.57 3.69 -58.90
N ALA A 366 13.22 4.46 -58.02
CA ALA A 366 13.20 4.21 -56.58
C ALA A 366 11.78 4.36 -55.99
N ALA A 367 11.03 5.38 -56.40
CA ALA A 367 9.63 5.54 -56.00
C ALA A 367 8.78 4.34 -56.47
N LEU A 368 8.94 3.90 -57.72
CA LEU A 368 8.23 2.73 -58.25
C LEU A 368 8.57 1.44 -57.49
N PHE A 369 9.81 1.28 -57.05
CA PHE A 369 10.20 0.14 -56.21
C PHE A 369 9.51 0.18 -54.84
N VAL A 370 9.45 1.34 -54.19
CA VAL A 370 8.77 1.50 -52.89
C VAL A 370 7.28 1.16 -52.98
N ILE A 371 6.59 1.60 -54.04
CA ILE A 371 5.15 1.32 -54.19
C ILE A 371 4.87 -0.16 -54.51
N LEU A 372 5.74 -0.81 -55.29
CA LEU A 372 5.63 -2.24 -55.57
C LEU A 372 5.90 -3.09 -54.31
N TRP A 373 6.89 -2.69 -53.50
CA TRP A 373 7.18 -3.32 -52.22
C TRP A 373 6.04 -3.17 -51.20
N MET A 374 5.26 -2.10 -51.27
CA MET A 374 4.07 -1.91 -50.42
C MET A 374 2.85 -2.74 -50.84
N LEU A 375 2.81 -3.23 -52.08
CA LEU A 375 1.70 -4.00 -52.63
C LEU A 375 1.88 -5.53 -52.46
N HIS A 376 3.06 -5.98 -52.04
CA HIS A 376 3.37 -7.35 -51.60
C HIS A 376 3.41 -7.41 -50.08
#